data_AF-A0A942EF13-F1
#
_entry.id   AF-A0A942EF13-F1
#
_cell.length_a   1.000
_cell.length_b   1.000
_cell.length_c   1.000
_cell.angle_alpha   90.00
_cell.angle_beta   90.00
_cell.angle_gamma   90.00
#
_symmetry.space_group_name_H-M   'P 1'
#
loop_
_entity.id
_entity.type
_entity.pdbx_description
1 polymer ?
#
loop_
_entity_poly.entity_id
_entity_poly.type
_entity_poly.pdbx_seq_one_letter_code
_entity_poly.pdbx_strand_id
1 'polypeptide(L)' 'MSRKEFEASKMRRLKRIAGRHGLTILTAEKLTAKMGKGGHAIREDESFKIIFGDKPLPFSATFEQIEHYVEELEAGEE' A
#
# COMPACT_ATOMS: atom_id res chain seq x y z
N MET A 1 10.54 10.83 18.34
CA MET A 1 10.28 10.23 17.02
C MET A 1 9.35 11.14 16.24
N SER A 2 9.70 11.44 15.00
CA SER A 2 8.87 12.21 14.08
C SER A 2 7.76 11.35 13.49
N ARG A 3 6.60 11.94 13.15
CA ARG A 3 5.49 11.26 12.46
C ARG A 3 5.95 10.49 11.22
N LYS A 4 6.92 11.04 10.49
CA LYS A 4 7.52 10.43 9.31
C LYS A 4 8.26 9.12 9.61
N GLU A 5 8.94 9.03 10.76
CA GLU A 5 9.64 7.82 11.18
C GLU A 5 8.66 6.71 11.57
N PHE A 6 7.56 7.11 12.21
CA PHE A 6 6.46 6.21 12.57
C PHE A 6 5.79 5.61 11.33
N GLU A 7 5.41 6.44 10.35
CA GLU A 7 4.83 5.99 9.08
C GLU A 7 5.78 5.05 8.31
N ALA A 8 7.08 5.36 8.28
CA ALA A 8 8.07 4.48 7.65
C ALA A 8 8.21 3.14 8.36
N SER A 9 8.18 3.11 9.70
CA SER A 9 8.21 1.86 10.48
C SER A 9 6.98 1.01 10.18
N LYS A 10 5.80 1.65 10.17
CA LYS A 10 4.52 0.99 9.93
C LYS A 10 4.41 0.46 8.49
N MET A 11 4.87 1.21 7.49
CA MET A 11 4.94 0.74 6.10
C MET A 11 5.80 -0.51 5.96
N ARG A 12 6.93 -0.63 6.68
CA ARG A 12 7.74 -1.86 6.67
C ARG A 12 6.98 -3.05 7.25
N ARG A 13 6.16 -2.83 8.29
CA ARG A 13 5.28 -3.88 8.84
C ARG A 13 4.23 -4.29 7.82
N LEU A 14 3.50 -3.34 7.23
CA LEU A 14 2.47 -3.60 6.23
C LEU A 14 3.02 -4.38 5.02
N LYS A 15 4.21 -4.02 4.54
CA LYS A 15 4.89 -4.75 3.44
C LYS A 15 5.18 -6.21 3.78
N ARG A 16 5.56 -6.49 5.04
CA ARG A 16 5.77 -7.88 5.47
C ARG A 16 4.47 -8.67 5.52
N ILE A 17 3.38 -8.05 5.99
CA ILE A 17 2.07 -8.70 6.04
C ILE A 17 1.58 -8.97 4.62
N ALA A 18 1.51 -7.94 3.78
CA ALA A 18 1.10 -8.06 2.38
C ALA A 18 1.89 -9.16 1.64
N GLY A 19 3.21 -9.24 1.84
CA GLY A 19 4.04 -10.29 1.23
C GLY A 19 3.69 -11.72 1.65
N ARG A 20 3.08 -11.94 2.83
CA ARG A 20 2.57 -13.26 3.24
C ARG A 20 1.37 -13.70 2.42
N HIS A 21 0.60 -12.75 1.89
CA HIS A 21 -0.58 -13.01 1.05
C HIS A 21 -0.25 -12.90 -0.45
N GLY A 22 1.04 -12.90 -0.84
CA GLY A 22 1.44 -12.76 -2.24
C GLY A 22 1.19 -11.36 -2.81
N LEU A 23 1.17 -10.33 -1.97
CA LEU A 23 0.92 -8.96 -2.36
C LEU A 23 2.15 -8.07 -2.13
N THR A 24 2.42 -7.20 -3.09
CA THR A 24 3.49 -6.20 -3.02
C THR A 24 2.92 -4.79 -2.94
N ILE A 25 3.25 -4.05 -1.88
CA ILE A 25 2.93 -2.62 -1.76
C ILE A 25 3.98 -1.80 -2.51
N LEU A 26 3.56 -1.18 -3.61
CA LEU A 26 4.35 -0.28 -4.42
C LEU A 26 4.24 1.15 -3.87
N THR A 27 5.37 1.85 -3.80
CA THR A 27 5.45 3.25 -3.36
C THR A 27 6.03 4.07 -4.49
N ALA A 28 5.37 5.17 -4.85
CA ALA A 28 5.87 6.08 -5.88
C ALA A 28 7.16 6.75 -5.39
N GLU A 29 8.21 6.72 -6.21
CA GLU A 29 9.47 7.39 -5.91
C GLU A 29 9.33 8.92 -5.94
N LYS A 30 8.48 9.43 -6.84
CA LYS A 30 8.16 10.86 -6.97
C LYS A 30 6.65 11.04 -7.06
N LEU A 31 6.10 11.84 -6.15
CA LEU A 31 4.71 12.26 -6.21
C LEU A 31 4.53 13.23 -7.37
N THR A 32 3.72 12.82 -8.34
CA THR A 32 3.32 13.67 -9.46
C THR A 32 1.93 14.25 -9.20
N ALA A 33 1.57 15.36 -9.85
CA ALA A 33 0.23 15.93 -9.74
C ALA A 33 -0.89 14.94 -10.09
N LYS A 34 -0.57 13.89 -10.86
CA LYS A 34 -1.49 12.81 -11.24
C LYS A 34 -1.72 11.78 -10.13
N MET A 35 -0.98 11.79 -9.02
CA MET A 35 -1.12 10.82 -7.92
C MET A 35 -1.97 11.36 -6.75
N GLY A 36 -2.34 12.64 -6.78
CA GLY A 36 -3.12 13.28 -5.71
C GLY A 36 -2.38 13.34 -4.37
N LYS A 37 -3.12 13.16 -3.27
CA LYS A 37 -2.55 13.04 -1.91
C LYS A 37 -2.04 11.62 -1.59
N GLY A 38 -2.26 10.67 -2.50
CA GLY A 38 -1.80 9.29 -2.39
C GLY A 38 -0.37 9.12 -2.93
N GLY A 39 0.17 7.91 -2.80
CA GLY A 39 1.48 7.55 -3.34
C GLY A 39 1.74 6.05 -3.33
N HIS A 40 0.69 5.26 -3.17
CA HIS A 40 0.78 3.83 -2.93
C HIS A 40 -0.19 3.06 -3.82
N ALA A 41 0.19 1.82 -4.11
CA ALA A 41 -0.63 0.84 -4.80
C ALA A 41 -0.30 -0.56 -4.30
N ILE A 42 -1.21 -1.51 -4.45
CA ILE A 42 -0.99 -2.92 -4.10
C ILE A 42 -1.06 -3.73 -5.38
N ARG A 43 -0.03 -4.54 -5.60
CA ARG A 43 0.10 -5.44 -6.73
C ARG A 43 0.00 -6.88 -6.23
N GLU A 44 -0.72 -7.72 -6.96
CA GLU A 44 -0.69 -9.17 -6.78
C GLU A 44 0.55 -9.75 -7.48
N ASP A 45 1.34 -10.55 -6.78
CA ASP A 45 2.61 -11.06 -7.30
C ASP A 45 2.44 -12.20 -8.31
N GLU A 46 1.33 -12.94 -8.26
CA GLU A 46 1.04 -13.98 -9.24
C GLU A 46 0.74 -13.42 -10.63
N SER A 47 -0.12 -12.40 -10.70
CA SER A 47 -0.60 -11.83 -11.96
C SER A 47 0.13 -10.54 -12.38
N PHE A 48 0.94 -9.97 -11.48
CA PHE A 48 1.56 -8.66 -11.59
C PHE A 48 0.57 -7.50 -11.80
N LYS A 49 -0.73 -7.71 -11.56
CA LYS A 49 -1.76 -6.68 -11.70
C LYS A 49 -1.84 -5.84 -10.45
N ILE A 50 -2.09 -4.54 -10.63
CA ILE A 50 -2.45 -3.67 -9.51
C ILE A 50 -3.90 -3.96 -9.16
N ILE A 51 -4.13 -4.40 -7.93
CA ILE A 51 -5.45 -4.74 -7.40
C ILE A 51 -6.05 -3.62 -6.55
N PHE A 52 -5.21 -2.70 -6.07
CA PHE A 52 -5.63 -1.56 -5.27
C PHE A 52 -4.78 -0.32 -5.50
N GLY A 53 -5.38 0.87 -5.44
CA GLY A 53 -4.69 2.14 -5.57
C GLY A 53 -4.35 2.59 -7.00
N ASP A 54 -5.01 2.04 -8.03
CA ASP A 54 -4.84 2.47 -9.43
C ASP A 54 -6.01 3.29 -10.02
N LYS A 55 -7.12 3.46 -9.28
CA LYS A 55 -8.30 4.22 -9.72
C LYS A 55 -8.61 5.37 -8.77
N PRO A 56 -8.92 6.58 -9.27
CA PRO A 56 -9.02 6.96 -10.69
C PRO A 56 -7.68 7.18 -11.38
N LEU A 57 -6.58 7.23 -10.63
CA LEU A 57 -5.23 7.45 -11.14
C LEU A 57 -4.24 6.46 -10.50
N PRO A 58 -3.13 6.13 -11.18
CA PRO A 58 -2.09 5.27 -10.63
C PRO A 58 -1.55 5.82 -9.31
N PHE A 59 -1.30 4.92 -8.35
CA PHE A 59 -0.73 5.23 -7.04
C PHE A 59 -1.54 6.26 -6.24
N SER A 60 -2.86 6.20 -6.36
CA SER A 60 -3.78 7.11 -5.68
C SER A 60 -4.07 6.73 -4.24
N ALA A 61 -3.66 5.52 -3.79
CA ALA A 61 -3.94 5.10 -2.43
C ALA A 61 -3.10 5.88 -1.40
N THR A 62 -3.74 6.30 -0.31
CA THR A 62 -3.08 6.88 0.86
C THR A 62 -2.53 5.81 1.77
N PHE A 63 -1.72 6.23 2.75
CA PHE A 63 -1.19 5.33 3.77
C PHE A 63 -2.32 4.63 4.56
N GLU A 64 -3.34 5.37 4.99
CA GLU A 64 -4.45 4.79 5.77
C GLU A 64 -5.25 3.76 4.96
N GLN A 65 -5.40 3.98 3.66
CA GLN A 65 -6.11 3.03 2.78
C GLN A 65 -5.35 1.71 2.62
N ILE A 66 -4.02 1.77 2.51
CA ILE A 66 -3.17 0.57 2.47
C ILE A 66 -3.22 -0.17 3.80
N GLU A 67 -3.18 0.57 4.91
CA GLU A 67 -3.30 -0.01 6.25
C GLU A 67 -4.61 -0.77 6.40
N HIS A 68 -5.75 -0.14 6.11
CA HIS A 68 -7.05 -0.77 6.21
C HIS A 68 -7.17 -2.04 5.36
N TYR A 69 -6.69 -1.98 4.11
CA TYR A 69 -6.72 -3.13 3.21
C TYR A 69 -5.93 -4.32 3.76
N VAL A 70 -4.74 -4.06 4.31
CA VAL A 70 -3.87 -5.11 4.87
C VAL A 70 -4.44 -5.64 6.20
N GLU A 71 -5.06 -4.79 7.01
CA GLU A 71 -5.73 -5.20 8.25
C GLU A 71 -6.97 -6.06 7.97
N GLU A 72 -7.77 -5.73 6.94
CA GLU A 72 -8.89 -6.57 6.51
C GLU A 72 -8.43 -7.94 6.01
N LEU A 73 -7.29 -8.01 5.30
CA LEU A 73 -6.68 -9.28 4.90
C LEU A 73 -6.25 -10.12 6.10
N GLU A 74 -5.63 -9.50 7.11
CA GLU A 74 -5.20 -10.19 8.33
C GLU A 74 -6.41 -10.65 9.18
N ALA A 75 -7.49 -9.86 9.24
CA ALA A 75 -8.70 -10.17 9.98
C ALA A 75 -9.61 -11.22 9.31
N GLY A 76 -9.53 -11.37 7.98
CA GLY A 76 -10.28 -12.39 7.23
C GLY A 76 -9.68 -13.79 7.25
N GLU A 77 -8.49 -13.96 7.85
CA GLU A 77 -7.78 -15.24 7.99
C GLU A 77 -7.87 -15.85 9.41
N GLU A 78 -8.61 -15.23 10.34
CA GLU A 78 -9.00 -15.82 11.66
C GLU A 78 -10.36 -16.55 11.60
#